data_AF-A0A536UWJ3-F1
#
_entry.id   AF-A0A536UWJ3-F1
#
_cell.length_a   1.000
_cell.length_b   1.000
_cell.length_c   1.000
_cell.angle_alpha   90.00
_cell.angle_beta   90.00
_cell.angle_gamma   90.00
#
_symmetry.space_group_name_H-M   'P 1'
#
loop_
_entity.id
_entity.type
_entity.pdbx_description
1 polymer ?
#
loop_
_entity_poly.entity_id
_entity_poly.type
_entity_poly.pdbx_seq_one_letter_code
_entity_poly.pdbx_strand_id
1 'polypeptide(L)'
;MSRTLSTHDVAAPRRLAFWTDMVCDTYVQLQCDAPAGTDVIDGEIVSDELATLQLSRVTATAQFVRRTPALIARASEDNFLVSIQTQGRGVVSQDGRDAVLGPGDFALYD
;
A
#
# COMPACT_ATOMS: atom_id res chain seq x y z
N MET A 1 -5.63 -15.96 -11.20
CA MET A 1 -4.23 -16.12 -11.65
C MET A 1 -3.47 -15.02 -10.96
N SER A 2 -2.40 -15.34 -10.25
CA SER A 2 -1.69 -14.33 -9.48
C SER A 2 -0.97 -13.32 -10.40
N ARG A 3 -1.10 -12.03 -10.09
CA ARG A 3 -0.38 -10.93 -10.76
C ARG A 3 0.73 -10.44 -9.83
N THR A 4 1.96 -10.39 -10.35
CA THR A 4 3.13 -9.86 -9.63
C THR A 4 3.60 -8.57 -10.27
N LEU A 5 4.02 -7.65 -9.42
CA LEU A 5 4.31 -6.27 -9.72
C LEU A 5 5.52 -5.86 -8.86
N SER A 6 6.70 -5.61 -9.46
CA SER A 6 7.93 -5.33 -8.69
C SER A 6 8.68 -4.09 -9.16
N THR A 7 9.14 -3.24 -8.24
CA THR A 7 9.95 -2.06 -8.58
C THR A 7 11.33 -2.43 -9.13
N HIS A 8 11.77 -3.69 -8.96
CA HIS A 8 12.99 -4.20 -9.58
C HIS A 8 12.89 -4.30 -11.10
N ASP A 9 11.68 -4.31 -11.67
CA ASP A 9 11.44 -4.36 -13.11
C ASP A 9 11.65 -3.00 -13.81
N VAL A 10 11.88 -1.93 -13.05
CA VAL A 10 12.12 -0.58 -13.57
C VAL A 10 13.43 0.02 -13.05
N ALA A 11 13.99 0.95 -13.84
CA ALA A 11 15.20 1.68 -13.46
C ALA A 11 14.97 2.51 -12.19
N ALA A 12 15.99 2.59 -11.32
CA ALA A 12 15.92 3.23 -10.01
C ALA A 12 15.21 4.62 -9.99
N PRO A 13 15.50 5.55 -10.93
CA PRO A 13 14.86 6.88 -10.91
C PRO A 13 13.34 6.86 -11.14
N ARG A 14 12.79 5.75 -11.65
CA ARG A 14 11.35 5.59 -11.91
C ARG A 14 10.63 4.76 -10.84
N ARG A 15 11.35 4.15 -9.89
CA ARG A 15 10.78 3.19 -8.93
C ARG A 15 9.71 3.80 -8.06
N LEU A 16 9.92 5.00 -7.52
CA LEU A 16 8.94 5.65 -6.66
C LEU A 16 7.64 5.97 -7.40
N ALA A 17 7.74 6.59 -8.58
CA ALA A 17 6.56 6.90 -9.39
C ALA A 17 5.81 5.62 -9.79
N PHE A 18 6.55 4.62 -10.29
CA PHE A 18 6.01 3.32 -10.64
C PHE A 18 5.31 2.65 -9.44
N TRP A 19 5.94 2.66 -8.26
CA TRP A 19 5.37 2.09 -7.04
C TRP A 19 4.07 2.80 -6.63
N THR A 20 4.05 4.13 -6.66
CA THR A 20 2.84 4.91 -6.35
C THR A 20 1.72 4.57 -7.33
N ASP A 21 2.00 4.45 -8.63
CA ASP A 21 0.99 4.06 -9.63
C ASP A 21 0.44 2.65 -9.35
N MET A 22 1.29 1.69 -8.98
CA MET A 22 0.86 0.32 -8.66
C MET A 22 -0.03 0.27 -7.43
N VAL A 23 0.31 1.01 -6.37
CA VAL A 23 -0.49 1.08 -5.14
C VAL A 23 -1.79 1.84 -5.40
N CYS A 24 -1.77 2.91 -6.19
CA CYS A 24 -2.98 3.60 -6.66
C CYS A 24 -3.95 2.65 -7.38
N ASP A 25 -3.43 1.85 -8.31
CA ASP A 25 -4.25 0.95 -9.14
C ASP A 25 -4.76 -0.28 -8.37
N THR A 26 -4.01 -0.73 -7.37
CA THR A 26 -4.36 -1.97 -6.63
C THR A 26 -5.32 -1.70 -5.47
N TYR A 27 -5.41 -0.46 -4.99
CA TYR A 27 -6.15 -0.11 -3.78
C TYR A 27 -7.04 1.12 -3.99
N VAL A 28 -7.69 1.58 -2.91
CA VAL A 28 -8.67 2.69 -2.86
C VAL A 28 -8.08 4.10 -3.08
N GLN A 29 -7.24 4.27 -4.10
CA GLN A 29 -6.54 5.51 -4.46
C GLN A 29 -5.63 6.01 -3.34
N LEU A 30 -4.38 5.56 -3.36
CA LEU A 30 -3.38 5.83 -2.32
C LEU A 30 -2.13 6.47 -2.91
N GLN A 31 -1.56 7.44 -2.21
CA GLN A 31 -0.25 7.98 -2.55
C GLN A 31 0.83 7.32 -1.69
N CYS A 32 2.00 7.05 -2.28
CA CYS A 32 3.20 6.60 -1.57
C CYS A 32 4.31 7.65 -1.65
N ASP A 33 5.00 7.84 -0.53
CA ASP A 33 6.15 8.73 -0.43
C ASP A 33 7.30 8.02 0.30
N ALA A 34 8.50 8.18 -0.22
CA ALA A 34 9.70 7.63 0.39
C ALA A 34 10.09 8.44 1.65
N PRO A 35 10.73 7.83 2.66
CA PRO A 35 11.27 8.54 3.82
C PRO A 35 12.34 9.57 3.43
N ALA A 36 12.56 10.55 4.29
CA ALA A 36 13.62 11.54 4.08
C ALA A 36 14.99 10.87 3.89
N GLY A 37 15.72 11.30 2.86
CA GLY A 37 17.05 10.75 2.52
C GLY A 37 17.02 9.59 1.52
N THR A 38 15.86 9.20 1.00
CA THR A 38 15.73 8.26 -0.11
C THR A 38 14.66 8.74 -1.10
N ASP A 39 14.90 8.53 -2.39
CA ASP A 39 13.94 8.79 -3.47
C ASP A 39 13.44 7.49 -4.13
N VAL A 40 13.73 6.34 -3.50
CA VAL A 40 13.35 5.02 -3.99
C VAL A 40 12.58 4.24 -2.95
N ILE A 41 11.63 3.44 -3.45
CA ILE A 41 10.97 2.37 -2.70
C ILE A 41 11.27 1.07 -3.44
N ASP A 42 11.86 0.12 -2.74
CA ASP A 42 12.01 -1.24 -3.23
C ASP A 42 10.84 -2.06 -2.73
N GLY A 43 10.04 -2.62 -3.64
CA GLY A 43 8.81 -3.29 -3.27
C GLY A 43 8.27 -4.24 -4.31
N GLU A 44 7.41 -5.13 -3.84
CA GLU A 44 6.68 -6.13 -4.61
C GLU A 44 5.24 -6.21 -4.11
N ILE A 45 4.30 -6.29 -5.06
CA ILE A 45 2.90 -6.60 -4.83
C ILE A 45 2.59 -7.89 -5.57
N VAL A 46 2.06 -8.87 -4.84
CA VAL A 46 1.50 -10.10 -5.41
C VAL A 46 0.02 -10.11 -5.10
N SER A 47 -0.83 -10.05 -6.12
CA SER A 47 -2.28 -10.01 -5.97
C SER A 47 -2.94 -11.27 -6.56
N ASP A 48 -4.06 -11.67 -5.97
CA ASP A 48 -4.96 -12.70 -6.47
C ASP A 48 -6.40 -12.34 -6.14
N GLU A 49 -7.34 -13.00 -6.81
CA GLU A 49 -8.77 -12.84 -6.57
C GLU A 49 -9.33 -14.11 -5.93
N LEU A 50 -9.98 -13.95 -4.78
CA LEU A 50 -10.66 -15.01 -4.07
C LEU A 50 -12.16 -14.71 -4.01
N ALA A 51 -12.90 -15.23 -5.00
CA ALA A 51 -14.32 -14.92 -5.19
C ALA A 51 -14.55 -13.40 -5.28
N THR A 52 -15.11 -12.79 -4.23
CA THR A 52 -15.38 -11.34 -4.16
C THR A 52 -14.30 -10.56 -3.41
N LEU A 53 -13.22 -11.21 -2.98
CA LEU A 53 -12.11 -10.59 -2.26
C LEU A 53 -10.91 -10.41 -3.18
N GLN A 54 -10.31 -9.23 -3.13
CA GLN A 54 -8.95 -9.02 -3.62
C GLN A 54 -7.98 -9.31 -2.48
N LEU A 55 -7.06 -10.25 -2.70
CA LEU A 55 -6.01 -10.58 -1.75
C LEU A 55 -4.68 -10.12 -2.33
N SER A 56 -3.96 -9.27 -1.60
CA SER A 56 -2.62 -8.87 -1.98
C SER A 56 -1.63 -9.10 -0.84
N ARG A 57 -0.40 -9.47 -1.22
CA ARG A 57 0.76 -9.44 -0.34
C ARG A 57 1.68 -8.34 -0.80
N VAL A 58 1.93 -7.39 0.09
CA VAL A 58 2.83 -6.24 -0.14
C VAL A 58 4.09 -6.44 0.68
N THR A 59 5.25 -6.38 0.02
CA THR A 59 6.56 -6.33 0.68
C THR A 59 7.26 -5.10 0.15
N ALA A 60 7.70 -4.20 1.03
CA ALA A 60 8.38 -2.98 0.62
C ALA A 60 9.28 -2.43 1.72
N THR A 61 10.23 -1.58 1.33
CA THR A 61 10.98 -0.73 2.25
C THR A 61 10.06 0.25 2.99
N ALA A 62 10.60 0.92 4.02
CA ALA A 62 9.87 1.95 4.74
C ALA A 62 9.32 3.02 3.79
N GLN A 63 8.07 3.43 4.02
CA GLN A 63 7.33 4.36 3.18
C GLN A 63 6.19 5.01 3.98
N PHE A 64 5.72 6.14 3.49
CA PHE A 64 4.48 6.74 3.95
C PHE A 64 3.39 6.49 2.91
N VAL A 65 2.25 5.95 3.35
CA VAL A 65 1.08 5.73 2.50
C VAL A 65 -0.04 6.64 2.97
N ARG A 66 -0.62 7.41 2.05
CA ARG A 66 -1.62 8.42 2.39
C ARG A 66 -2.83 8.34 1.47
N ARG A 67 -4.01 8.32 2.09
CA ARG A 67 -5.28 8.54 1.43
C ARG A 67 -5.78 9.94 1.80
N THR A 68 -5.70 10.88 0.86
CA THR A 68 -6.06 12.28 1.11
C THR A 68 -7.53 12.53 0.74
N PRO A 69 -8.17 13.60 1.25
CA PRO A 69 -9.54 13.94 0.86
C PRO A 69 -9.74 14.07 -0.66
N ALA A 70 -8.73 14.57 -1.38
CA ALA A 70 -8.77 14.70 -2.83
C ALA A 70 -8.74 13.33 -3.54
N LEU A 71 -8.05 12.33 -2.98
CA LEU A 71 -8.01 10.96 -3.51
C LEU A 71 -9.33 10.22 -3.19
N ILE A 72 -9.87 10.41 -1.98
CA ILE A 72 -11.18 9.86 -1.57
C ILE A 72 -12.27 10.33 -2.54
N ALA A 73 -12.30 11.63 -2.84
CA ALA A 73 -13.30 12.20 -3.75
C ALA A 73 -13.23 11.67 -5.20
N ARG A 74 -12.13 11.04 -5.60
CA ARG A 74 -11.93 10.43 -6.93
C ARG A 74 -12.22 8.93 -6.95
N ALA A 75 -12.23 8.29 -5.77
CA ALA A 75 -12.52 6.87 -5.68
C ALA A 75 -14.01 6.63 -5.99
N SER A 76 -14.28 5.60 -6.78
CA SER A 76 -15.64 5.14 -7.11
C SER A 76 -16.04 3.87 -6.36
N GLU A 77 -15.20 3.42 -5.44
CA GLU A 77 -15.27 2.10 -4.82
C GLU A 77 -15.53 2.22 -3.32
N ASP A 78 -16.52 1.47 -2.82
CA ASP A 78 -16.77 1.27 -1.39
C ASP A 78 -16.14 -0.07 -0.98
N ASN A 79 -14.86 -0.04 -0.63
CA ASN A 79 -14.08 -1.22 -0.22
C ASN A 79 -13.62 -1.07 1.22
N PHE A 80 -13.76 -2.12 2.02
CA PHE A 80 -13.07 -2.24 3.30
C PHE A 80 -11.71 -2.90 3.12
N LEU A 81 -10.67 -2.30 3.69
CA LEU A 81 -9.32 -2.83 3.67
C LEU A 81 -9.02 -3.51 5.01
N VAL A 82 -8.69 -4.80 4.94
CA VAL A 82 -8.09 -5.55 6.05
C VAL A 82 -6.60 -5.69 5.75
N SER A 83 -5.75 -5.06 6.55
CA SER A 83 -4.29 -5.15 6.42
C SER A 83 -3.70 -5.88 7.62
N ILE A 84 -2.95 -6.96 7.36
CA ILE A 84 -2.28 -7.76 8.39
C ILE A 84 -0.77 -7.51 8.28
N GLN A 85 -0.15 -7.03 9.36
CA GLN A 85 1.30 -6.86 9.39
C GLN A 85 1.94 -8.24 9.57
N THR A 86 2.64 -8.75 8.56
CA THR A 86 3.27 -10.08 8.62
C THR A 86 4.70 -10.03 9.14
N GLN A 87 5.42 -8.94 8.89
CA GLN A 87 6.80 -8.68 9.35
C GLN A 87 7.04 -7.18 9.51
N GLY A 88 7.99 -6.77 10.34
CA GLY A 88 8.27 -5.35 10.57
C GLY A 88 7.23 -4.68 11.47
N ARG A 89 7.14 -3.34 11.39
CA ARG A 89 6.23 -2.52 12.21
C ARG A 89 5.60 -1.44 11.35
N GLY A 90 4.30 -1.24 11.50
CA GLY A 90 3.52 -0.21 10.81
C GLY A 90 2.76 0.68 11.80
N VAL A 91 2.32 1.83 11.32
CA VAL A 91 1.36 2.69 12.03
C VAL A 91 0.27 3.09 11.05
N VAL A 92 -0.99 2.88 11.44
CA VAL A 92 -2.15 3.40 10.73
C VAL A 92 -2.72 4.55 11.55
N SER A 93 -2.78 5.73 10.95
CA SER A 93 -3.30 6.95 11.59
C SER A 93 -4.59 7.39 10.91
N GLN A 94 -5.67 7.50 11.66
CA GLN A 94 -6.97 7.97 11.17
C GLN A 94 -7.72 8.69 12.28
N ASP A 95 -8.30 9.86 11.97
CA ASP A 95 -9.11 10.63 12.92
C ASP A 95 -8.39 10.92 14.27
N GLY A 96 -7.11 11.27 14.18
CA GLY A 96 -6.26 11.54 15.34
C GLY A 96 -5.93 10.30 16.20
N ARG A 97 -6.28 9.10 15.76
CA ARG A 97 -5.96 7.83 16.43
C ARG A 97 -4.86 7.11 15.68
N ASP A 98 -3.93 6.52 16.43
CA ASP A 98 -2.85 5.72 15.91
C ASP A 98 -3.00 4.26 16.33
N ALA A 99 -3.01 3.35 15.34
CA ALA A 99 -2.88 1.92 15.54
C ALA A 99 -1.45 1.51 15.18
N VAL A 100 -0.67 1.13 16.20
CA VAL A 100 0.67 0.57 16.01
C VAL A 100 0.55 -0.93 15.79
N LEU A 101 1.05 -1.43 14.65
CA LEU A 101 0.93 -2.83 14.26
C LEU A 101 2.31 -3.51 14.24
N GLY A 102 2.42 -4.64 14.95
CA GLY A 102 3.52 -5.59 14.83
C GLY A 102 3.10 -6.88 14.12
N PRO A 103 3.99 -7.86 13.96
CA PRO A 103 3.69 -9.11 13.28
C PRO A 103 2.50 -9.85 13.91
N GLY A 104 1.46 -10.12 13.10
CA GLY A 104 0.22 -10.77 13.51
C GLY A 104 -0.92 -9.80 13.84
N ASP A 105 -0.63 -8.52 14.09
CA ASP A 105 -1.65 -7.50 14.27
C ASP A 105 -2.29 -7.14 12.92
N PHE A 106 -3.55 -6.70 12.97
CA PHE A 106 -4.26 -6.21 11.79
C PHE A 106 -5.01 -4.91 12.07
N ALA A 107 -5.24 -4.16 11.00
CA ALA A 107 -6.16 -3.02 10.99
C ALA A 107 -7.24 -3.24 9.94
N LEU A 108 -8.45 -2.78 10.26
CA LEU A 108 -9.57 -2.68 9.34
C LEU A 108 -9.91 -1.20 9.18
N TYR A 109 -9.95 -0.72 7.95
CA TYR A 109 -10.27 0.66 7.63
C TYR A 109 -11.03 0.75 6.30
N ASP A 110 -11.85 1.80 6.20
CA ASP A 110 -12.64 2.21 5.04
C ASP A 110 -11.91 3.36 4.32
#